data_AF-A0A109UW92-F1
#
_entry.id   AF-A0A109UW92-F1
#
_cell.length_a   1.000
_cell.length_b   1.000
_cell.length_c   1.000
_cell.angle_alpha   90.00
_cell.angle_beta   90.00
_cell.angle_gamma   90.00
#
_symmetry.space_group_name_H-M   'P 1'
#
loop_
_entity.id
_entity.type
_entity.pdbx_description
1 polymer ?
#
loop_
_entity_poly.entity_id
_entity_poly.type
_entity_poly.pdbx_seq_one_letter_code
_entity_poly.pdbx_strand_id
1 'polypeptide(L)'
;MNVIVVPDASMIVIPLIEKNGHTYLSPSNFSRYDNMDICEGNFTFDNLITKYSSSELPSGVRGRLFLFSKIIPDADAAIIIGKRPRYRERMYDSLNDLILFGGNACNNAHSLEVKIVEDLNIPTLKLAFPTNQKELIDLIDKTNHFLKNLENIQGTVNCDNLSADLSVKKQKASVIDVKKTLDNLI
;
A
#
# COMPACT_ATOMS: atom_id res chain seq x y z
N MET A 1 16.02 5.97 8.65
CA MET A 1 15.17 6.06 7.45
C MET A 1 13.72 6.07 7.87
N ASN A 2 12.96 6.96 7.24
CA ASN A 2 11.54 7.14 7.37
C ASN A 2 10.80 6.19 6.41
N VAL A 3 10.00 5.28 6.95
CA VAL A 3 9.34 4.23 6.19
C VAL A 3 7.82 4.43 6.23
N ILE A 4 7.21 4.52 5.06
CA ILE A 4 5.75 4.53 4.91
C ILE A 4 5.22 3.12 4.66
N VAL A 5 4.00 2.84 5.13
CA VAL A 5 3.35 1.53 4.96
C VAL A 5 2.00 1.72 4.29
N VAL A 6 1.72 0.92 3.26
CA VAL A 6 0.46 0.92 2.52
C VAL A 6 -0.13 -0.50 2.56
N PRO A 7 -1.30 -0.72 3.17
CA PRO A 7 -2.16 0.27 3.81
C PRO A 7 -1.59 0.76 5.15
N ASP A 8 -1.96 1.97 5.50
CA ASP A 8 -1.59 2.59 6.77
C ASP A 8 -2.03 1.76 7.99
N ALA A 9 -1.33 1.92 9.12
CA ALA A 9 -1.59 1.25 10.39
C ALA A 9 -1.55 -0.29 10.34
N SER A 10 -0.81 -0.88 9.38
CA SER A 10 -0.57 -2.33 9.34
C SER A 10 0.37 -2.77 10.49
N MET A 11 -0.21 -3.16 11.63
CA MET A 11 0.53 -3.55 12.84
C MET A 11 1.39 -4.80 12.67
N ILE A 12 1.23 -5.56 11.59
CA ILE A 12 2.11 -6.69 11.29
C ILE A 12 3.52 -6.25 10.84
N VAL A 13 3.64 -5.06 10.22
CA VAL A 13 4.91 -4.53 9.68
C VAL A 13 5.50 -3.44 10.57
N ILE A 14 4.66 -2.60 11.17
CA ILE A 14 5.12 -1.41 11.92
C ILE A 14 6.12 -1.74 13.04
N PRO A 15 5.88 -2.74 13.92
CA PRO A 15 6.85 -3.14 14.93
C PRO A 15 8.17 -3.65 14.33
N LEU A 16 8.15 -4.20 13.11
CA LEU A 16 9.36 -4.65 12.41
C LEU A 16 10.20 -3.46 11.96
N ILE A 17 9.57 -2.38 11.50
CA ILE A 17 10.25 -1.13 11.13
C ILE A 17 11.01 -0.57 12.33
N GLU A 18 10.31 -0.39 13.45
CA GLU A 18 10.89 0.17 14.68
C GLU A 18 11.99 -0.73 15.26
N LYS A 19 11.76 -2.06 15.25
CA LYS A 19 12.77 -3.04 15.71
C LYS A 19 14.06 -3.02 14.90
N ASN A 20 14.00 -2.68 13.61
CA ASN A 20 15.19 -2.55 12.75
C ASN A 20 15.81 -1.13 12.82
N GLY A 21 15.38 -0.26 13.75
CA GLY A 21 15.97 1.07 13.96
C GLY A 21 15.49 2.13 12.95
N HIS A 22 14.41 1.86 12.25
CA HIS A 22 13.79 2.81 11.32
C HIS A 22 12.57 3.48 11.94
N THR A 23 12.13 4.59 11.34
CA THR A 23 10.98 5.35 11.84
C THR A 23 9.79 5.12 10.93
N TYR A 24 8.68 4.65 11.49
CA TYR A 24 7.42 4.57 10.75
C TYR A 24 6.77 5.96 10.65
N LEU A 25 6.48 6.37 9.41
CA LEU A 25 5.72 7.59 9.13
C LEU A 25 4.25 7.25 8.94
N SER A 26 3.43 7.70 9.88
CA SER A 26 1.98 7.50 9.86
C SER A 26 1.28 8.79 9.39
N PRO A 27 0.45 8.73 8.34
CA PRO A 27 -0.45 9.80 7.96
C PRO A 27 -1.57 10.01 8.98
N SER A 28 -1.88 9.01 9.81
CA SER A 28 -2.92 9.05 10.84
C SER A 28 -2.39 9.35 12.24
N ASN A 29 -1.08 9.60 12.42
CA ASN A 29 -0.53 9.97 13.71
C ASN A 29 -0.80 11.45 14.04
N PHE A 30 -2.05 11.70 14.39
CA PHE A 30 -2.60 13.00 14.78
C PHE A 30 -1.92 13.62 16.01
N SER A 31 -1.30 12.79 16.88
CA SER A 31 -0.66 13.26 18.11
C SER A 31 0.60 14.10 17.89
N ARG A 32 1.23 14.03 16.69
CA ARG A 32 2.38 14.88 16.34
C ARG A 32 1.97 16.22 15.72
N TYR A 33 0.68 16.41 15.44
CA TYR A 33 0.15 17.62 14.86
C TYR A 33 -0.64 18.37 15.94
N ASP A 34 0.09 19.00 16.87
CA ASP A 34 -0.44 19.69 18.05
C ASP A 34 -1.47 20.80 17.74
N ASN A 35 -1.60 21.24 16.49
CA ASN A 35 -2.56 22.27 16.08
C ASN A 35 -3.20 21.88 14.76
N MET A 36 -4.07 20.88 14.81
CA MET A 36 -4.80 20.44 13.64
C MET A 36 -6.05 21.29 13.44
N ASP A 37 -5.82 22.49 12.91
CA ASP A 37 -6.78 23.16 12.03
C ASP A 37 -6.90 22.35 10.71
N ILE A 38 -7.34 21.08 10.80
CA ILE A 38 -7.50 20.16 9.65
C ILE A 38 -8.48 20.75 8.63
N CYS A 39 -9.34 21.65 9.09
CA CYS A 39 -10.34 22.33 8.28
C CYS A 39 -9.87 23.67 7.69
N GLU A 40 -8.74 24.26 8.12
CA GLU A 40 -8.32 25.59 7.62
C GLU A 40 -7.34 25.54 6.45
N GLY A 41 -6.76 24.37 6.17
CA GLY A 41 -6.03 24.15 4.94
C GLY A 41 -7.00 23.96 3.78
N ASN A 42 -6.95 24.83 2.77
CA ASN A 42 -7.46 24.45 1.46
C ASN A 42 -6.87 23.06 1.12
N PHE A 43 -7.72 22.12 0.70
CA PHE A 43 -7.30 20.83 0.14
C PHE A 43 -6.59 21.05 -1.20
N THR A 44 -5.48 21.79 -1.16
CA THR A 44 -4.53 21.94 -2.24
C THR A 44 -3.69 20.69 -2.21
N PHE A 45 -4.04 19.78 -3.11
CA PHE A 45 -3.27 18.59 -3.36
C PHE A 45 -1.98 18.97 -4.06
N ASP A 46 -0.91 18.29 -3.68
CA ASP A 46 0.32 18.35 -4.42
C ASP A 46 0.13 17.75 -5.83
N ASN A 47 0.99 18.14 -6.77
CA ASN A 47 0.86 17.74 -8.18
C ASN A 47 0.78 16.21 -8.35
N LEU A 48 1.48 15.46 -7.49
CA LEU A 48 1.48 13.99 -7.50
C LEU A 48 0.10 13.38 -7.23
N ILE A 49 -0.70 13.96 -6.33
CA ILE A 49 -2.05 13.45 -6.07
C ILE A 49 -2.95 13.85 -7.23
N THR A 50 -2.94 15.11 -7.65
CA THR A 50 -3.79 15.57 -8.76
C THR A 50 -3.58 14.78 -10.06
N LYS A 51 -2.36 14.28 -10.31
CA LYS A 51 -2.03 13.39 -11.43
C LYS A 51 -2.89 12.11 -11.49
N TYR A 52 -3.24 11.55 -10.33
CA TYR A 52 -3.98 10.30 -10.23
C TYR A 52 -5.45 10.46 -9.84
N SER A 53 -5.90 11.70 -9.67
CA SER A 53 -7.09 12.00 -8.87
C SER A 53 -8.04 12.92 -9.65
N SER A 54 -9.30 12.52 -9.83
CA SER A 54 -10.35 13.33 -10.47
C SER A 54 -10.98 14.33 -9.50
N SER A 55 -11.61 15.39 -10.02
CA SER A 55 -12.43 16.31 -9.21
C SER A 55 -13.56 15.59 -8.46
N GLU A 56 -14.04 14.46 -8.98
CA GLU A 56 -15.15 13.65 -8.45
C GLU A 56 -14.71 12.59 -7.43
N LEU A 57 -13.55 12.76 -6.77
CA LEU A 57 -13.13 11.82 -5.74
C LEU A 57 -14.08 11.83 -4.54
N PRO A 58 -14.50 10.65 -4.06
CA PRO A 58 -15.22 10.56 -2.81
C PRO A 58 -14.44 11.23 -1.67
N SER A 59 -15.13 12.00 -0.83
CA SER A 59 -14.53 12.77 0.26
C SER A 59 -13.63 11.94 1.19
N GLY A 60 -14.01 10.69 1.46
CA GLY A 60 -13.21 9.78 2.28
C GLY A 60 -11.88 9.34 1.63
N VAL A 61 -11.85 9.20 0.30
CA VAL A 61 -10.60 8.92 -0.44
C VAL A 61 -9.74 10.18 -0.48
N ARG A 62 -10.38 11.32 -0.76
CA ARG A 62 -9.76 12.65 -0.78
C ARG A 62 -9.04 12.97 0.53
N GLY A 63 -9.70 12.74 1.68
CA GLY A 63 -9.12 12.99 3.00
C GLY A 63 -7.90 12.11 3.31
N ARG A 64 -7.94 10.81 2.94
CA ARG A 64 -6.80 9.91 3.13
C ARG A 64 -5.60 10.30 2.28
N LEU A 65 -5.84 10.60 1.01
CA LEU A 65 -4.79 11.07 0.12
C LEU A 65 -4.18 12.38 0.62
N PHE A 66 -4.97 13.27 1.20
CA PHE A 66 -4.46 14.51 1.79
C PHE A 66 -3.52 14.25 2.97
N LEU A 67 -3.90 13.37 3.89
CA LEU A 67 -3.03 12.99 5.01
C LEU A 67 -1.77 12.29 4.52
N PHE A 68 -1.92 11.38 3.55
CA PHE A 68 -0.81 10.70 2.90
C PHE A 68 0.14 11.70 2.22
N SER A 69 -0.39 12.77 1.61
CA SER A 69 0.40 13.82 0.96
C SER A 69 1.39 14.52 1.89
N LYS A 70 1.07 14.60 3.18
CA LYS A 70 1.90 15.33 4.15
C LYS A 70 3.16 14.57 4.53
N ILE A 71 3.14 13.25 4.43
CA ILE A 71 4.27 12.40 4.82
C ILE A 71 5.15 11.96 3.65
N ILE A 72 4.66 12.12 2.41
CA ILE A 72 5.38 11.73 1.20
C ILE A 72 6.77 12.38 1.08
N PRO A 73 6.93 13.71 1.30
CA PRO A 73 8.23 14.35 1.12
C PRO A 73 9.31 13.83 2.05
N ASP A 74 8.91 13.34 3.22
CA ASP A 74 9.81 12.85 4.27
C ASP A 74 10.08 11.34 4.16
N ALA A 75 9.47 10.64 3.20
CA ALA A 75 9.57 9.19 3.06
C ALA A 75 10.87 8.76 2.37
N ASP A 76 11.68 7.95 3.05
CA ASP A 76 12.91 7.36 2.50
C ASP A 76 12.67 5.99 1.87
N ALA A 77 11.63 5.27 2.29
CA ALA A 77 11.28 3.95 1.78
C ALA A 77 9.81 3.61 1.99
N ALA A 78 9.31 2.60 1.29
CA ALA A 78 7.92 2.15 1.39
C ALA A 78 7.79 0.63 1.50
N ILE A 79 6.78 0.18 2.25
CA ILE A 79 6.32 -1.20 2.28
C ILE A 79 4.86 -1.25 1.86
N ILE A 80 4.56 -2.06 0.86
CA ILE A 80 3.24 -2.20 0.27
C ILE A 80 2.76 -3.64 0.46
N ILE A 81 1.67 -3.80 1.20
CA ILE A 81 0.92 -5.05 1.30
C ILE A 81 -0.19 -5.02 0.27
N GLY A 82 -0.29 -6.12 -0.48
CA GLY A 82 -1.24 -6.30 -1.56
C GLY A 82 -2.69 -6.33 -1.08
N LYS A 83 -3.61 -6.29 -2.04
CA LYS A 83 -5.04 -6.30 -1.73
C LYS A 83 -5.44 -7.62 -1.11
N ARG A 84 -6.31 -7.53 -0.10
CA ARG A 84 -6.94 -8.71 0.50
C ARG A 84 -7.79 -9.46 -0.54
N PRO A 85 -7.57 -10.77 -0.76
CA PRO A 85 -8.39 -11.56 -1.66
C PRO A 85 -9.86 -11.58 -1.23
N ARG A 86 -10.80 -11.48 -2.19
CA ARG A 86 -12.26 -11.49 -1.92
C ARG A 86 -12.74 -12.81 -1.32
N TYR A 87 -12.27 -13.91 -1.87
CA TYR A 87 -12.64 -15.26 -1.47
C TYR A 87 -11.42 -15.89 -0.80
N ARG A 88 -11.41 -15.88 0.53
CA ARG A 88 -10.39 -16.56 1.33
C ARG A 88 -10.99 -17.03 2.64
N GLU A 89 -10.44 -18.11 3.16
CA GLU A 89 -10.60 -18.46 4.56
C GLU A 89 -9.82 -17.46 5.41
N ARG A 90 -10.44 -16.94 6.47
CA ARG A 90 -9.77 -15.97 7.34
C ARG A 90 -8.93 -16.73 8.35
N MET A 91 -7.66 -16.36 8.48
CA MET A 91 -6.79 -16.89 9.53
C MET A 91 -7.20 -16.40 10.93
N TYR A 92 -7.77 -15.20 10.99
CA TYR A 92 -8.15 -14.52 12.22
C TYR A 92 -9.54 -13.94 12.12
N ASP A 93 -10.13 -13.63 13.28
CA ASP A 93 -11.37 -12.88 13.35
C ASP A 93 -11.26 -11.51 12.69
N SER A 94 -12.42 -10.94 12.33
CA SER A 94 -12.49 -9.70 11.55
C SER A 94 -11.73 -8.53 12.18
N LEU A 95 -11.74 -8.43 13.52
CA LEU A 95 -11.07 -7.36 14.24
C LEU A 95 -9.55 -7.51 14.18
N ASN A 96 -9.06 -8.74 14.41
CA ASN A 96 -7.63 -9.04 14.34
C ASN A 96 -7.09 -8.88 12.92
N ASP A 97 -7.85 -9.26 11.90
CA ASP A 97 -7.49 -9.04 10.48
C ASP A 97 -7.33 -7.54 10.18
N LEU A 98 -8.20 -6.69 10.72
CA LEU A 98 -8.13 -5.24 10.55
C LEU A 98 -6.95 -4.60 11.29
N ILE A 99 -6.65 -5.06 12.51
CA ILE A 99 -5.54 -4.54 13.31
C ILE A 99 -4.20 -4.92 12.66
N LEU A 100 -4.05 -6.18 12.25
CA LEU A 100 -2.78 -6.69 11.72
C LEU A 100 -2.43 -6.09 10.35
N PHE A 101 -3.41 -5.99 9.45
CA PHE A 101 -3.17 -5.61 8.06
C PHE A 101 -3.72 -4.23 7.69
N GLY A 102 -4.15 -3.45 8.69
CA GLY A 102 -4.72 -2.13 8.50
C GLY A 102 -6.11 -2.14 7.83
N GLY A 103 -6.67 -0.93 7.73
CA GLY A 103 -7.99 -0.69 7.15
C GLY A 103 -8.02 -0.87 5.63
N ASN A 104 -8.08 -2.11 5.15
CA ASN A 104 -8.23 -2.46 3.72
C ASN A 104 -9.63 -2.12 3.12
N ALA A 105 -10.42 -1.27 3.78
CA ALA A 105 -11.83 -1.07 3.45
C ALA A 105 -12.06 -0.26 2.14
N CYS A 106 -11.09 0.53 1.68
CA CYS A 106 -11.19 1.27 0.43
C CYS A 106 -10.07 0.91 -0.55
N ASN A 107 -10.35 -0.05 -1.44
CA ASN A 107 -9.43 -0.48 -2.49
C ASN A 107 -8.99 0.68 -3.42
N ASN A 108 -9.83 1.70 -3.57
CA ASN A 108 -9.53 2.84 -4.44
C ASN A 108 -8.42 3.71 -3.86
N ALA A 109 -8.51 4.07 -2.57
CA ALA A 109 -7.46 4.84 -1.89
C ALA A 109 -6.13 4.08 -1.91
N HIS A 110 -6.16 2.80 -1.55
CA HIS A 110 -4.98 1.93 -1.58
C HIS A 110 -4.31 1.88 -2.96
N SER A 111 -5.08 1.70 -4.04
CA SER A 111 -4.51 1.66 -5.40
C SER A 111 -3.86 2.99 -5.81
N LEU A 112 -4.43 4.11 -5.36
CA LEU A 112 -3.89 5.44 -5.63
C LEU A 112 -2.61 5.70 -4.83
N GLU A 113 -2.59 5.36 -3.54
CA GLU A 113 -1.40 5.44 -2.68
C GLU A 113 -0.23 4.65 -3.29
N VAL A 114 -0.49 3.44 -3.78
CA VAL A 114 0.50 2.59 -4.44
C VAL A 114 1.08 3.26 -5.68
N LYS A 115 0.23 3.89 -6.51
CA LYS A 115 0.68 4.63 -7.70
C LYS A 115 1.51 5.86 -7.35
N ILE A 116 1.15 6.54 -6.28
CA ILE A 116 1.92 7.67 -5.79
C ILE A 116 3.29 7.20 -5.31
N VAL A 117 3.38 6.12 -4.52
CA VAL A 117 4.66 5.55 -4.06
C VAL A 117 5.54 5.08 -5.23
N GLU A 118 4.95 4.46 -6.25
CA GLU A 118 5.68 4.05 -7.46
C GLU A 118 6.39 5.24 -8.14
N ASP A 119 5.80 6.44 -8.10
CA ASP A 119 6.39 7.65 -8.68
C ASP A 119 7.47 8.32 -7.79
N LEU A 120 7.55 7.98 -6.50
CA LEU A 120 8.53 8.58 -5.57
C LEU A 120 9.96 8.09 -5.84
N ASN A 121 10.13 6.99 -6.59
CA ASN A 121 11.43 6.37 -6.85
C ASN A 121 12.23 6.01 -5.58
N ILE A 122 11.54 5.75 -4.47
CA ILE A 122 12.15 5.30 -3.21
C ILE A 122 12.22 3.76 -3.13
N PRO A 123 13.17 3.19 -2.36
CA PRO A 123 13.20 1.77 -2.04
C PRO A 123 11.82 1.27 -1.60
N THR A 124 11.25 0.33 -2.35
CA THR A 124 9.87 -0.12 -2.14
C THR A 124 9.79 -1.63 -2.08
N LEU A 125 9.25 -2.19 -1.00
CA LEU A 125 8.93 -3.62 -0.90
C LEU A 125 7.45 -3.86 -1.23
N LYS A 126 7.14 -4.73 -2.19
CA LYS A 126 5.78 -5.16 -2.54
C LYS A 126 5.57 -6.62 -2.11
N LEU A 127 4.56 -6.84 -1.27
CA LEU A 127 4.22 -8.12 -0.67
C LEU A 127 2.78 -8.50 -0.99
N ALA A 128 2.52 -9.77 -1.25
CA ALA A 128 1.17 -10.28 -1.34
C ALA A 128 0.49 -10.26 0.04
N PHE A 129 -0.84 -10.13 0.04
CA PHE A 129 -1.61 -10.31 1.27
C PHE A 129 -1.52 -11.78 1.72
N PRO A 130 -1.13 -12.09 2.96
CA PRO A 130 -0.97 -13.47 3.40
C PRO A 130 -2.34 -14.12 3.69
N THR A 131 -2.53 -15.33 3.15
CA THR A 131 -3.77 -16.10 3.28
C THR A 131 -3.65 -17.29 4.23
N ASN A 132 -2.42 -17.69 4.56
CA ASN A 132 -2.14 -18.76 5.51
C ASN A 132 -0.93 -18.42 6.39
N GLN A 133 -0.71 -19.23 7.43
CA GLN A 133 0.36 -19.00 8.41
C GLN A 133 1.76 -19.00 7.77
N LYS A 134 2.01 -19.86 6.78
CA LYS A 134 3.29 -19.93 6.11
C LYS A 134 3.59 -18.64 5.33
N GLU A 135 2.60 -18.12 4.60
CA GLU A 135 2.71 -16.84 3.89
C GLU A 135 2.90 -15.67 4.85
N LEU A 136 2.30 -15.73 6.05
CA LEU A 136 2.50 -14.70 7.07
C LEU A 136 3.94 -14.68 7.59
N ILE A 137 4.53 -15.84 7.86
CA ILE A 137 5.93 -15.96 8.28
C ILE A 137 6.85 -15.43 7.17
N ASP A 138 6.59 -15.83 5.92
CA ASP A 138 7.35 -15.38 4.75
C ASP A 138 7.25 -13.86 4.55
N LEU A 139 6.08 -13.26 4.80
CA LEU A 139 5.90 -11.81 4.79
C LEU A 139 6.78 -11.12 5.84
N ILE A 140 6.83 -11.65 7.07
CA ILE A 140 7.66 -11.11 8.15
C ILE A 140 9.15 -11.23 7.80
N ASP A 141 9.58 -12.36 7.26
CA ASP A 141 10.97 -12.61 6.89
C ASP A 141 11.42 -11.70 5.75
N LYS A 142 10.63 -11.57 4.69
CA LYS A 142 10.88 -10.64 3.57
C LYS A 142 10.94 -9.20 4.06
N THR A 143 10.04 -8.81 4.96
CA THR A 143 10.03 -7.47 5.55
C THR A 143 11.31 -7.19 6.33
N ASN A 144 11.72 -8.11 7.21
CA ASN A 144 12.96 -7.96 7.97
C ASN A 144 14.20 -7.93 7.06
N HIS A 145 14.23 -8.78 6.02
CA HIS A 145 15.32 -8.78 5.07
C HIS A 145 15.42 -7.46 4.31
N PHE A 146 14.28 -6.90 3.88
CA PHE A 146 14.24 -5.61 3.22
C PHE A 146 14.74 -4.48 4.14
N LEU A 147 14.24 -4.41 5.37
CA LEU A 147 14.63 -3.37 6.33
C LEU A 147 16.13 -3.43 6.68
N LYS A 148 16.68 -4.63 6.91
CA LYS A 148 18.12 -4.78 7.20
C LYS A 148 19.04 -4.32 6.08
N ASN A 149 18.57 -4.36 4.83
CA ASN A 149 19.36 -4.05 3.65
C ASN A 149 18.92 -2.75 2.98
N LEU A 150 18.16 -1.91 3.68
CA LEU A 150 17.47 -0.76 3.08
C LEU A 150 18.41 0.22 2.37
N GLU A 151 19.59 0.45 2.95
CA GLU A 151 20.63 1.34 2.40
C GLU A 151 21.23 0.84 1.08
N ASN A 152 21.15 -0.47 0.81
CA ASN A 152 21.74 -1.11 -0.37
C ASN A 152 20.70 -1.35 -1.49
N ILE A 153 19.42 -1.08 -1.25
CA ILE A 153 18.35 -1.34 -2.20
C ILE A 153 18.07 -0.08 -3.00
N GLN A 154 18.14 -0.20 -4.32
CA GLN A 154 17.64 0.83 -5.23
C GLN A 154 16.41 0.30 -5.97
N GLY A 155 15.29 1.02 -5.86
CA GLY A 155 14.05 0.71 -6.57
C GLY A 155 13.11 -0.28 -5.87
N THR A 156 12.30 -1.01 -6.65
CA THR A 156 11.22 -1.86 -6.14
C THR A 156 11.62 -3.33 -6.03
N VAL A 157 11.49 -3.91 -4.83
CA VAL A 157 11.56 -5.34 -4.56
C VAL A 157 10.14 -5.93 -4.61
N ASN A 158 9.82 -6.74 -5.62
CA ASN A 158 8.51 -7.36 -5.82
C ASN A 158 8.63 -8.88 -5.98
N CYS A 159 8.96 -9.56 -4.88
CA CYS A 159 9.19 -11.01 -4.87
C CYS A 159 7.93 -11.81 -5.25
N ASP A 160 6.74 -11.27 -4.97
CA ASP A 160 5.47 -11.97 -5.17
C ASP A 160 4.85 -11.73 -6.57
N ASN A 161 5.62 -11.12 -7.48
CA ASN A 161 5.22 -10.85 -8.87
C ASN A 161 3.85 -10.18 -9.00
N LEU A 162 3.61 -9.16 -8.16
CA LEU A 162 2.37 -8.41 -8.15
C LEU A 162 2.26 -7.47 -9.35
N SER A 163 1.04 -7.31 -9.84
CA SER A 163 0.65 -6.28 -10.81
C SER A 163 0.53 -4.90 -10.16
N ALA A 164 0.30 -3.87 -10.98
CA ALA A 164 -0.02 -2.52 -10.49
C ALA A 164 -1.26 -2.49 -9.58
N ASP A 165 -2.22 -3.38 -9.81
CA ASP A 165 -3.41 -3.53 -8.95
C ASP A 165 -3.15 -4.36 -7.69
N LEU A 166 -1.90 -4.76 -7.46
CA LEU A 166 -1.45 -5.62 -6.38
C LEU A 166 -2.17 -6.97 -6.31
N SER A 167 -2.52 -7.48 -7.49
CA SER A 167 -2.91 -8.88 -7.69
C SER A 167 -1.79 -9.65 -8.37
N VAL A 168 -1.68 -10.95 -8.11
CA VAL A 168 -0.72 -11.81 -8.80
C VAL A 168 -0.92 -11.66 -10.31
N LYS A 169 0.14 -11.36 -11.07
CA LYS A 169 0.06 -11.23 -12.53
C LYS A 169 -0.46 -12.55 -13.12
N LYS A 170 -1.71 -12.54 -13.58
CA LYS A 170 -2.25 -13.63 -14.40
C LYS A 170 -1.60 -13.58 -15.78
N GLN A 171 -1.38 -14.74 -16.39
CA GLN A 171 -1.03 -14.78 -17.81
C GLN A 171 -2.13 -14.08 -18.60
N LYS A 172 -1.73 -13.11 -19.44
CA LYS A 172 -2.67 -12.45 -20.35
C LYS A 172 -3.21 -13.52 -21.30
N ALA A 173 -4.54 -13.65 -21.39
CA ALA A 173 -5.16 -14.46 -22.43
C ALA A 173 -4.64 -14.00 -23.80
N SER A 174 -4.37 -14.93 -24.70
CA SER A 174 -3.89 -14.56 -26.02
C SER A 174 -4.97 -13.74 -26.74
N VAL A 175 -4.55 -12.81 -27.60
CA VAL A 175 -5.48 -12.02 -28.42
C VAL A 175 -6.41 -12.95 -29.22
N ILE A 176 -5.91 -14.12 -29.61
CA ILE A 176 -6.66 -15.15 -30.34
C ILE A 176 -7.78 -15.73 -29.47
N ASP A 177 -7.51 -16.01 -28.20
CA ASP A 177 -8.52 -16.57 -27.28
C ASP A 177 -9.60 -15.54 -26.95
N VAL A 178 -9.20 -14.28 -26.76
CA VAL A 178 -10.15 -13.17 -26.56
C VAL A 178 -11.04 -13.01 -27.79
N LYS A 179 -10.47 -13.08 -28.99
CA LYS A 179 -11.21 -12.94 -30.25
C LYS A 179 -12.19 -14.10 -30.47
N LYS A 180 -11.77 -15.34 -30.24
CA LYS A 180 -12.66 -16.52 -30.27
C LYS A 180 -13.82 -16.41 -29.29
N THR A 181 -13.57 -15.84 -28.10
CA THR A 181 -14.62 -15.68 -27.09
C THR A 181 -15.64 -14.62 -27.52
N LEU A 182 -15.18 -13.52 -28.14
CA LEU A 182 -16.03 -12.48 -28.72
C LEU A 182 -16.86 -13.01 -29.91
N ASP A 183 -16.22 -13.77 -30.80
CA ASP A 183 -16.87 -14.33 -31.98
C ASP A 183 -17.96 -15.37 -31.61
N ASN A 184 -17.83 -16.04 -30.46
CA ASN A 184 -18.83 -16.98 -29.94
C ASN A 184 -20.00 -16.32 -29.18
N LEU A 185 -19.92 -15.00 -28.93
CA LEU A 185 -20.97 -14.23 -28.25
C LEU A 185 -21.93 -13.53 -29.22
N ILE A 186 -21.61 -13.51 -30.51
CA ILE A 186 -22.40 -12.95 -31.62
C ILE A 186 -23.10 -14.10 -32.34
#